data_AF-A0A1M7PVW4-F1
#
_entry.id   AF-A0A1M7PVW4-F1
#
_cell.length_a   1.000
_cell.length_b   1.000
_cell.length_c   1.000
_cell.angle_alpha   90.00
_cell.angle_beta   90.00
_cell.angle_gamma   90.00
#
_symmetry.space_group_name_H-M   'P 1'
#
loop_
_entity.id
_entity.type
_entity.pdbx_description
1 polymer ?
#
loop_
_entity_poly.entity_id
_entity_poly.type
_entity_poly.pdbx_seq_one_letter_code
_entity_poly.pdbx_strand_id
1 'polypeptide(L)'
;MNIKKACNPSDDPARLDLISAVEAFVAQGGVIAVIDDDERTETSGPLLNRETTLDSEAEKLAKLELLKGLVAKGAGVSTLQYSLRMNKKAIRQMAVENGIKLNFSRPIRLSQKENRYDTTDIDDVVAGHAMHYSSLGYTAPEIAQVLGLSLREVWNIGKAYRFEFNQRRGLASHEPDR
;
A
#
# COMPACT_ATOMS: atom_id res chain seq x y z
N MET A 1 16.32 50.13 -44.63
CA MET A 1 15.12 49.24 -44.68
C MET A 1 15.51 47.93 -45.36
N ASN A 2 15.25 46.82 -44.68
CA ASN A 2 15.11 45.44 -45.16
C ASN A 2 16.29 44.78 -45.91
N ILE A 3 17.24 44.24 -45.13
CA ILE A 3 18.14 43.19 -45.62
C ILE A 3 17.39 41.86 -45.52
N LYS A 4 16.85 41.39 -46.65
CA LYS A 4 16.32 40.03 -46.77
C LYS A 4 17.49 39.05 -46.73
N LYS A 5 17.76 38.46 -45.56
CA LYS A 5 18.68 37.31 -45.45
C LYS A 5 17.99 36.09 -46.06
N ALA A 6 18.40 35.75 -47.28
CA ALA A 6 18.18 34.42 -47.84
C ALA A 6 18.87 33.40 -46.93
N CYS A 7 18.09 32.48 -46.36
CA CYS A 7 18.60 31.38 -45.57
C CYS A 7 19.05 30.29 -46.55
N ASN A 8 20.36 30.20 -46.80
CA ASN A 8 20.92 29.06 -47.49
C ASN A 8 20.75 27.82 -46.59
N PRO A 9 20.25 26.68 -47.11
CA PRO A 9 20.29 25.44 -46.37
C PRO A 9 21.76 25.02 -46.28
N SER A 10 22.39 25.26 -45.13
CA SER A 10 23.67 24.62 -44.84
C SER A 10 23.43 23.12 -44.77
N ASP A 11 24.22 22.35 -45.51
CA ASP A 11 24.36 20.90 -45.37
C ASP A 11 24.85 20.61 -43.95
N ASP A 12 23.89 20.51 -43.05
CA ASP A 12 24.11 20.15 -41.66
C ASP A 12 24.56 18.68 -41.65
N PRO A 13 25.74 18.34 -41.12
CA PRO A 13 26.21 16.95 -41.09
C PRO A 13 25.23 16.03 -40.35
N ALA A 14 24.45 16.58 -39.42
CA ALA A 14 23.37 15.89 -38.74
C ALA A 14 22.20 15.48 -39.67
N ARG A 15 21.96 16.22 -40.76
CA ARG A 15 20.92 15.86 -41.76
C ARG A 15 21.38 14.73 -42.68
N LEU A 16 22.66 14.74 -43.07
CA LEU A 16 23.24 13.67 -43.88
C LEU A 16 23.27 12.35 -43.09
N ASP A 17 23.59 12.42 -41.80
CA ASP A 17 23.56 11.28 -40.88
C ASP A 17 22.13 10.71 -40.73
N LEU A 18 21.13 11.59 -40.59
CA LEU A 18 19.73 11.17 -40.54
C LEU A 18 19.27 10.47 -41.82
N ILE A 19 19.62 11.01 -42.99
CA ILE A 19 19.23 10.43 -44.29
C ILE A 19 19.86 9.04 -44.45
N SER A 20 21.14 8.89 -44.11
CA SER A 20 21.83 7.60 -44.16
C SER A 20 21.23 6.58 -43.18
N ALA A 21 20.88 7.01 -41.97
CA ALA A 21 20.21 6.17 -40.98
C ALA A 21 18.83 5.71 -41.46
N VAL A 22 18.06 6.58 -42.12
CA VAL A 22 16.75 6.26 -42.69
C VAL A 22 16.88 5.26 -43.84
N GLU A 23 17.83 5.45 -44.76
CA GLU A 23 18.07 4.50 -45.85
C GLU A 23 18.48 3.11 -45.33
N ALA A 24 19.35 3.06 -44.32
CA ALA A 24 19.75 1.81 -43.68
C ALA A 24 18.57 1.10 -42.98
N PHE A 25 17.69 1.86 -42.32
CA PHE A 25 16.49 1.33 -41.67
C PHE A 25 15.49 0.74 -42.67
N VAL A 26 15.28 1.41 -43.80
CA VAL A 26 14.40 0.91 -44.87
C VAL A 26 15.00 -0.33 -45.53
N ALA A 27 16.30 -0.36 -45.78
CA ALA A 27 16.98 -1.54 -46.32
C ALA A 27 16.89 -2.76 -45.39
N GLN A 28 16.82 -2.56 -44.08
CA GLN A 28 16.63 -3.62 -43.07
C GLN A 28 15.17 -4.07 -42.91
N GLY A 29 14.23 -3.54 -43.68
CA GLY A 29 12.83 -3.94 -43.67
C GLY A 29 11.93 -3.12 -42.75
N GLY A 30 12.42 -2.02 -42.17
CA GLY A 30 11.60 -1.02 -41.49
C GLY A 30 10.85 -1.50 -40.24
N VAL A 31 11.34 -2.54 -39.57
CA VAL A 31 10.69 -3.10 -38.38
C VAL A 31 11.15 -2.37 -37.13
N ILE A 32 10.23 -1.63 -36.49
CA ILE A 32 10.43 -1.09 -35.14
C ILE A 32 10.10 -2.19 -34.15
N ALA A 33 11.10 -2.67 -33.40
CA ALA A 33 10.87 -3.65 -32.35
C ALA A 33 9.91 -3.07 -31.30
N VAL A 34 8.79 -3.77 -31.08
CA VAL A 34 7.85 -3.46 -29.99
C VAL A 34 8.53 -3.89 -28.70
N ILE A 35 8.94 -2.92 -27.89
CA ILE A 35 9.45 -3.16 -26.53
C ILE A 35 8.22 -3.29 -25.64
N ASP A 36 8.06 -4.43 -24.96
CA ASP A 36 7.04 -4.58 -23.91
C ASP A 36 7.32 -3.54 -22.80
N ASP A 37 6.28 -2.83 -22.41
CA ASP A 37 6.34 -1.60 -21.59
C ASP A 37 6.57 -1.89 -20.09
N ASP A 38 7.60 -2.67 -19.74
CA ASP A 38 8.01 -2.89 -18.34
C ASP A 38 9.52 -2.73 -18.07
N GLU A 39 10.33 -2.34 -19.06
CA GLU A 39 11.76 -2.04 -18.85
C GLU A 39 12.10 -0.68 -19.46
N ARG A 40 12.06 0.36 -18.62
CA ARG A 40 12.75 1.61 -18.91
C ARG A 40 14.25 1.38 -18.88
N THR A 41 14.86 1.13 -20.04
CA THR A 41 16.29 1.47 -20.22
C THR A 41 16.65 1.70 -21.68
N GLU A 42 17.03 2.95 -21.95
CA GLU A 42 18.25 3.33 -22.68
C GLU A 42 18.46 2.74 -24.09
N THR A 43 18.20 3.60 -25.07
CA THR A 43 18.63 3.44 -26.46
C THR A 43 20.16 3.39 -26.53
N SER A 44 20.64 2.34 -27.19
CA SER A 44 22.03 1.91 -27.33
C SER A 44 22.94 2.95 -27.98
N GLY A 45 24.08 3.21 -27.35
CA GLY A 45 25.35 3.43 -28.06
C GLY A 45 26.02 2.08 -28.31
N PRO A 46 26.76 1.89 -29.42
CA PRO A 46 27.45 0.65 -29.68
C PRO A 46 28.79 0.67 -28.95
N LEU A 47 28.98 -0.27 -28.03
CA LEU A 47 30.23 -0.91 -27.57
C LEU A 47 30.06 -1.34 -26.10
N LEU A 48 30.55 -2.54 -25.79
CA LEU A 48 30.82 -3.09 -24.46
C LEU A 48 29.71 -3.82 -23.68
N ASN A 49 29.33 -5.01 -24.16
CA ASN A 49 28.67 -6.06 -23.35
C ASN A 49 29.59 -6.73 -22.29
N ARG A 50 30.57 -6.00 -21.73
CA ARG A 50 31.46 -6.51 -20.68
C ARG A 50 31.64 -5.55 -19.50
N GLU A 51 31.14 -4.32 -19.58
CA GLU A 51 31.17 -3.34 -18.48
C GLU A 51 29.89 -3.34 -17.63
N THR A 52 28.73 -3.63 -18.21
CA THR A 52 27.42 -3.58 -17.51
C THR A 52 27.29 -4.55 -16.34
N THR A 53 27.98 -5.70 -16.38
CA THR A 53 28.00 -6.64 -15.24
C THR A 53 28.90 -6.16 -14.10
N LEU A 54 30.01 -5.50 -14.43
CA LEU A 54 30.94 -4.93 -13.45
C LEU A 54 30.32 -3.74 -12.74
N ASP A 55 29.60 -2.89 -13.48
CA ASP A 55 28.88 -1.75 -12.90
C ASP A 55 27.77 -2.23 -11.95
N SER A 56 27.05 -3.29 -12.29
CA SER A 56 26.02 -3.86 -11.41
C SER A 56 26.59 -4.44 -10.11
N GLU A 57 27.78 -5.07 -10.15
CA GLU A 57 28.45 -5.54 -8.93
C GLU A 57 29.05 -4.39 -8.11
N ALA A 58 29.70 -3.42 -8.76
CA ALA A 58 30.24 -2.24 -8.11
C ALA A 58 29.14 -1.43 -7.41
N GLU A 59 27.99 -1.28 -8.06
CA GLU A 59 26.81 -0.65 -7.46
C GLU A 59 26.26 -1.42 -6.28
N LYS A 60 26.21 -2.77 -6.36
CA LYS A 60 25.76 -3.61 -5.23
C LYS A 60 26.69 -3.46 -4.04
N LEU A 61 28.01 -3.42 -4.27
CA LEU A 61 29.01 -3.19 -3.22
C LEU A 61 28.86 -1.79 -2.60
N ALA A 62 28.67 -0.75 -3.40
CA ALA A 62 28.43 0.61 -2.90
C ALA A 62 27.14 0.68 -2.06
N LYS A 63 26.06 0.02 -2.51
CA LYS A 63 24.80 -0.10 -1.75
C LYS A 63 24.99 -0.88 -0.45
N LEU A 64 25.85 -1.91 -0.44
CA LEU A 64 26.20 -2.68 0.77
C LEU A 64 26.98 -1.85 1.78
N GLU A 65 27.96 -1.06 1.36
CA GLU A 65 28.69 -0.16 2.24
C GLU A 65 27.77 0.90 2.85
N LEU A 66 26.90 1.48 2.03
CA LEU A 66 25.89 2.43 2.47
C LEU A 66 24.91 1.78 3.48
N LEU A 67 24.47 0.55 3.22
CA LEU A 67 23.61 -0.22 4.13
C LEU A 67 24.30 -0.43 5.48
N LYS A 68 25.58 -0.84 5.51
CA LYS A 68 26.35 -1.01 6.75
C LYS A 68 26.42 0.30 7.54
N GLY A 69 26.73 1.41 6.87
CA GLY A 69 26.83 2.73 7.50
C GLY A 69 25.50 3.21 8.09
N LEU A 70 24.39 2.98 7.38
CA LEU A 70 23.05 3.35 7.85
C LEU A 70 22.58 2.47 9.03
N VAL A 71 22.88 1.18 8.98
CA VAL A 71 22.53 0.23 10.06
C VAL A 71 23.32 0.53 11.32
N ALA A 72 24.62 0.83 11.20
CA ALA A 72 25.45 1.26 12.34
C ALA A 72 24.90 2.53 13.01
N LYS A 73 24.27 3.42 12.23
CA LYS A 73 23.59 4.63 12.73
C LYS A 73 22.18 4.36 13.28
N GLY A 74 21.70 3.11 13.26
CA GLY A 74 20.36 2.76 13.72
C GLY A 74 19.25 3.24 12.79
N ALA A 75 19.53 3.39 11.49
CA ALA A 75 18.53 3.86 10.51
C ALA A 75 17.31 2.92 10.46
N GLY A 76 16.13 3.53 10.47
CA GLY A 76 14.87 2.83 10.30
C GLY A 76 14.65 2.32 8.86
N VAL A 77 13.70 1.42 8.71
CA VAL A 77 13.38 0.75 7.44
C VAL A 77 13.07 1.73 6.32
N SER A 78 12.28 2.76 6.59
CA SER A 78 11.90 3.76 5.59
C SER A 78 13.11 4.57 5.11
N THR A 79 14.03 4.89 6.02
CA THR A 79 15.29 5.56 5.71
C THR A 79 16.16 4.68 4.81
N LEU A 80 16.27 3.38 5.13
CA LEU A 80 17.02 2.42 4.30
C LEU A 80 16.42 2.33 2.89
N GLN A 81 15.10 2.27 2.77
CA GLN A 81 14.42 2.23 1.47
C GLN A 81 14.67 3.48 0.64
N TYR A 82 14.60 4.66 1.26
CA TYR A 82 14.83 5.93 0.58
C TYR A 82 16.30 6.10 0.17
N SER A 83 17.25 5.85 1.09
CA SER A 83 18.68 6.03 0.83
C SER A 83 19.23 5.03 -0.18
N LEU A 84 18.77 3.78 -0.15
CA LEU A 84 19.25 2.74 -1.07
C LEU A 84 18.45 2.71 -2.39
N ARG A 85 17.31 3.41 -2.45
CA ARG A 85 16.32 3.30 -3.55
C ARG A 85 15.93 1.84 -3.83
N MET A 86 15.76 1.05 -2.77
CA MET A 86 15.49 -0.39 -2.85
C MET A 86 14.22 -0.77 -2.10
N ASN A 87 13.59 -1.86 -2.54
CA ASN A 87 12.46 -2.44 -1.84
C ASN A 87 12.91 -3.07 -0.51
N LYS A 88 12.07 -3.02 0.52
CA LYS A 88 12.26 -3.71 1.81
C LYS A 88 12.61 -5.20 1.66
N LYS A 89 12.06 -5.90 0.65
CA LYS A 89 12.42 -7.30 0.38
C LYS A 89 13.88 -7.42 -0.07
N ALA A 90 14.30 -6.59 -1.03
CA ALA A 90 15.66 -6.58 -1.56
C ALA A 90 16.69 -6.18 -0.48
N ILE A 91 16.38 -5.18 0.35
CA ILE A 91 17.24 -4.77 1.48
C ILE A 91 17.41 -5.90 2.49
N ARG A 92 16.34 -6.65 2.79
CA ARG A 92 16.41 -7.83 3.67
C ARG A 92 17.26 -8.93 3.07
N GLN A 93 17.07 -9.22 1.79
CA GLN A 93 17.85 -10.24 1.09
C GLN A 93 19.34 -9.91 1.12
N MET A 94 19.68 -8.68 0.72
CA MET A 94 21.04 -8.15 0.75
C MET A 94 21.68 -8.21 2.14
N ALA A 95 20.91 -7.86 3.18
CA ALA A 95 21.39 -7.92 4.56
C ALA A 95 21.62 -9.37 5.05
N VAL A 96 20.73 -10.31 4.68
CA VAL A 96 20.87 -11.73 5.04
C VAL A 96 22.09 -12.35 4.36
N GLU A 97 22.27 -12.09 3.07
CA GLU A 97 23.42 -12.58 2.28
C GLU A 97 24.77 -12.11 2.86
N ASN A 98 24.79 -10.92 3.49
CA ASN A 98 26.00 -10.28 4.00
C ASN A 98 26.09 -10.28 5.54
N GLY A 99 25.23 -11.02 6.24
CA GLY A 99 25.26 -11.15 7.70
C GLY A 99 24.94 -9.88 8.49
N ILE A 100 24.24 -8.90 7.90
CA ILE A 100 23.90 -7.62 8.53
C ILE A 100 22.61 -7.77 9.35
N LYS A 101 22.69 -7.59 10.67
CA LYS A 101 21.53 -7.66 11.57
C LYS A 101 20.71 -6.37 11.51
N LEU A 102 19.58 -6.42 10.81
CA LEU A 102 18.64 -5.30 10.71
C LEU A 102 17.64 -5.30 11.87
N ASN A 103 17.63 -4.22 12.64
CA ASN A 103 16.62 -3.99 13.67
C ASN A 103 15.39 -3.35 13.04
N PHE A 104 14.50 -4.19 12.50
CA PHE A 104 13.17 -3.75 12.10
C PHE A 104 12.37 -3.42 13.37
N SER A 105 12.31 -2.14 13.75
CA SER A 105 11.35 -1.67 14.73
C SER A 105 9.95 -1.98 14.20
N ARG A 106 9.35 -3.05 14.73
CA ARG A 106 7.92 -3.28 14.50
C ARG A 106 7.22 -2.11 15.20
N PRO A 107 6.35 -1.35 14.52
CA PRO A 107 5.45 -0.48 15.25
C PRO A 107 4.72 -1.39 16.24
N ILE A 108 4.80 -1.02 17.52
CA ILE A 108 4.13 -1.70 18.60
C ILE A 108 2.63 -1.62 18.30
N ARG A 109 2.10 -2.57 17.54
CA ARG A 109 0.66 -2.79 17.44
C ARG A 109 0.24 -3.52 18.73
N LEU A 110 0.41 -2.86 19.87
CA LEU A 110 -0.36 -3.14 21.08
C LEU A 110 -1.76 -2.55 20.89
N SER A 111 -2.43 -3.05 19.87
CA SER A 111 -3.88 -3.06 19.81
C SER A 111 -4.24 -4.47 19.40
N GLN A 112 -3.68 -5.43 20.15
CA GLN A 112 -4.38 -6.67 20.41
C GLN A 112 -5.76 -6.20 20.88
N LYS A 113 -6.70 -6.36 19.96
CA LYS A 113 -8.12 -6.17 20.13
C LYS A 113 -8.55 -7.27 21.09
N GLU A 114 -8.16 -7.11 22.34
CA GLU A 114 -8.56 -7.94 23.45
C GLU A 114 -9.99 -7.53 23.74
N ASN A 115 -10.86 -8.02 22.88
CA ASN A 115 -12.30 -8.08 23.04
C ASN A 115 -12.61 -9.12 24.14
N ARG A 116 -11.93 -9.02 25.29
CA ARG A 116 -12.31 -9.67 26.54
C ARG A 116 -13.42 -8.84 27.17
N TYR A 117 -14.52 -8.70 26.45
CA TYR A 117 -15.78 -8.65 27.16
C TYR A 117 -16.02 -10.09 27.54
N ASP A 118 -15.81 -10.38 28.81
CA ASP A 118 -16.10 -11.66 29.43
C ASP A 118 -17.61 -11.88 29.27
N THR A 119 -18.03 -12.46 28.13
CA THR A 119 -19.43 -12.80 27.86
C THR A 119 -19.87 -14.01 28.68
N THR A 120 -19.00 -14.52 29.57
CA THR A 120 -19.21 -15.71 30.39
C THR A 120 -19.95 -15.43 31.70
N ASP A 121 -20.13 -14.15 32.09
CA ASP A 121 -20.84 -13.75 33.32
C ASP A 121 -22.23 -13.15 33.03
N ILE A 122 -22.82 -13.50 31.88
CA ILE A 122 -24.15 -13.03 31.51
C ILE A 122 -25.17 -14.08 31.94
N ASP A 123 -26.11 -13.68 32.79
CA ASP A 123 -27.23 -14.54 33.20
C ASP A 123 -28.17 -14.82 32.02
N ASP A 124 -28.30 -16.11 31.66
CA ASP A 124 -29.17 -16.61 30.59
C ASP A 124 -30.63 -16.16 30.77
N VAL A 125 -31.11 -16.07 32.02
CA VAL A 125 -32.49 -15.64 32.34
C VAL A 125 -32.68 -14.18 31.98
N VAL A 126 -31.73 -13.33 32.38
CA VAL A 126 -31.73 -11.89 32.07
C VAL A 126 -31.59 -11.67 30.56
N ALA A 127 -30.75 -12.46 29.88
CA ALA A 127 -30.62 -12.42 28.43
C ALA A 127 -31.93 -12.78 27.72
N GLY A 128 -32.62 -13.83 28.18
CA GLY A 128 -33.94 -14.23 27.68
C GLY A 128 -34.99 -13.13 27.85
N HIS A 129 -35.02 -12.48 29.03
CA HIS A 129 -35.92 -11.35 29.27
C HIS A 129 -35.59 -10.15 28.37
N ALA A 130 -34.32 -9.80 28.21
CA ALA A 130 -33.90 -8.72 27.32
C ALA A 130 -34.36 -8.96 25.88
N MET A 131 -34.13 -10.17 25.34
CA MET A 131 -34.59 -10.53 23.99
C MET A 131 -36.10 -10.52 23.87
N HIS A 132 -36.83 -11.01 24.89
CA HIS A 132 -38.29 -10.97 24.90
C HIS A 132 -38.82 -9.54 24.84
N TYR A 133 -38.30 -8.62 25.66
CA TYR A 133 -38.69 -7.20 25.57
C TYR A 133 -38.35 -6.59 24.21
N SER A 134 -37.22 -6.95 23.61
CA SER A 134 -36.88 -6.51 22.26
C SER A 134 -37.91 -6.98 21.22
N SER A 135 -38.46 -8.20 21.36
CA SER A 135 -39.51 -8.73 20.48
C SER A 135 -40.85 -8.00 20.64
N LEU A 136 -41.11 -7.45 21.83
CA LEU A 136 -42.27 -6.60 22.13
C LEU A 136 -42.08 -5.15 21.62
N GLY A 137 -40.95 -4.85 20.98
CA GLY A 137 -40.66 -3.53 20.40
C GLY A 137 -39.95 -2.56 21.34
N TYR A 138 -39.54 -2.99 22.53
CA TYR A 138 -38.76 -2.16 23.44
C TYR A 138 -37.36 -1.91 22.84
N THR A 139 -36.86 -0.70 23.05
CA THR A 139 -35.52 -0.29 22.64
C THR A 139 -34.49 -0.69 23.70
N ALA A 140 -33.23 -0.83 23.30
CA ALA A 140 -32.12 -1.14 24.21
C ALA A 140 -32.07 -0.27 25.50
N PRO A 141 -32.28 1.06 25.46
CA PRO A 141 -32.33 1.87 26.68
C PRO A 141 -33.57 1.60 27.55
N GLU A 142 -34.72 1.24 26.98
CA GLU A 142 -35.91 0.91 27.75
C GLU A 142 -35.74 -0.46 28.43
N ILE A 143 -35.16 -1.43 27.72
CA ILE A 143 -34.81 -2.74 28.26
C ILE A 143 -33.83 -2.58 29.44
N ALA A 144 -32.83 -1.71 29.29
CA ALA A 144 -31.89 -1.40 30.36
C ALA A 144 -32.61 -0.85 31.61
N GLN A 145 -33.57 0.06 31.44
CA GLN A 145 -34.36 0.61 32.54
C GLN A 145 -35.26 -0.45 33.21
N VAL A 146 -35.96 -1.27 32.41
CA VAL A 146 -36.89 -2.31 32.92
C VAL A 146 -36.14 -3.39 33.69
N LEU A 147 -34.98 -3.82 33.19
CA LEU A 147 -34.17 -4.88 33.81
C LEU A 147 -33.19 -4.36 34.87
N GLY A 148 -33.13 -3.05 35.10
CA GLY A 148 -32.17 -2.45 36.04
C GLY A 148 -30.70 -2.62 35.61
N LEU A 149 -30.46 -2.75 34.30
CA LEU A 149 -29.14 -2.93 33.71
C LEU A 149 -28.60 -1.62 33.14
N SER A 150 -27.29 -1.55 32.93
CA SER A 150 -26.67 -0.52 32.11
C SER A 150 -26.92 -0.81 30.62
N LEU A 151 -26.97 0.27 29.82
CA LEU A 151 -27.08 0.14 28.36
C LEU A 151 -25.95 -0.71 27.77
N ARG A 152 -24.74 -0.64 28.36
CA ARG A 152 -23.58 -1.43 27.95
C ARG A 152 -23.79 -2.93 28.19
N GLU A 153 -24.41 -3.32 29.30
CA GLU A 153 -24.74 -4.72 29.60
C GLU A 153 -25.74 -5.28 28.60
N VAL A 154 -26.78 -4.51 28.24
CA VAL A 154 -27.73 -4.89 27.18
C VAL A 154 -26.99 -5.11 25.84
N TRP A 155 -26.04 -4.24 25.48
CA TRP A 155 -25.21 -4.46 24.28
C TRP A 155 -24.29 -5.68 24.37
N ASN A 156 -23.78 -5.98 25.56
CA ASN A 156 -22.94 -7.16 25.79
C ASN A 156 -23.75 -8.45 25.70
N ILE A 157 -24.98 -8.48 26.23
CA ILE A 157 -25.96 -9.55 26.02
C ILE A 157 -26.17 -9.77 24.52
N GLY A 158 -26.42 -8.71 23.77
CA GLY A 158 -26.63 -8.81 22.31
C GLY A 158 -25.41 -9.41 21.60
N LYS A 159 -24.19 -9.00 21.99
CA LYS A 159 -22.96 -9.56 21.43
C LYS A 159 -22.74 -11.03 21.80
N ALA A 160 -23.04 -11.42 23.04
CA ALA A 160 -22.85 -12.78 23.54
C ALA A 160 -23.74 -13.79 22.79
N TYR A 161 -24.99 -13.42 22.53
CA TYR A 161 -25.96 -14.28 21.83
C TYR A 161 -26.14 -13.92 20.35
N ARG A 162 -25.30 -13.03 19.80
CA ARG A 162 -25.36 -12.54 18.41
C ARG A 162 -26.77 -12.00 18.04
N PHE A 163 -27.39 -11.31 18.97
CA PHE A 163 -28.70 -10.68 18.88
C PHE A 163 -28.59 -9.16 18.77
N GLU A 164 -29.39 -8.55 17.89
CA GLU A 164 -29.41 -7.10 17.68
C GLU A 164 -30.61 -6.44 18.35
N PHE A 165 -30.36 -5.57 19.33
CA PHE A 165 -31.41 -4.80 20.00
C PHE A 165 -31.81 -3.56 19.19
N ASN A 166 -33.10 -3.23 19.23
CA ASN A 166 -33.65 -2.05 18.57
C ASN A 166 -33.08 -0.75 19.17
N GLN A 167 -32.53 0.11 18.31
CA GLN A 167 -31.98 1.43 18.69
C GLN A 167 -32.92 2.58 18.36
N ARG A 168 -33.85 2.36 17.44
CA ARG A 168 -34.74 3.39 16.94
C ARG A 168 -36.10 3.21 17.60
N ARG A 169 -36.64 4.28 18.18
CA ARG A 169 -38.09 4.40 18.32
C ARG A 169 -38.64 4.54 16.90
N GLY A 170 -39.02 3.40 16.31
CA GLY A 170 -39.71 3.38 15.05
C GLY A 170 -41.01 4.16 15.20
N LEU A 171 -41.07 5.32 14.55
CA LEU A 171 -42.31 5.94 14.10
C LEU A 171 -43.10 4.90 13.27
N ALA A 172 -43.97 4.10 13.89
CA ALA A 172 -45.00 3.33 13.21
C ALA A 172 -45.96 2.68 14.22
N SER A 173 -47.00 3.40 14.62
CA SER A 173 -48.38 2.90 14.71
C SER A 173 -49.25 3.94 15.44
N HIS A 174 -49.59 5.03 14.75
CA HIS A 174 -50.79 5.80 15.06
C HIS A 174 -51.67 5.75 13.82
N GLU A 175 -52.40 4.65 13.65
CA GLU A 175 -53.69 4.74 12.99
C GLU A 175 -54.71 5.13 14.06
N PRO A 176 -55.38 6.29 13.97
CA PRO A 176 -56.68 6.45 14.54
C PRO A 176 -57.69 5.90 13.53
N ASP A 177 -58.23 4.73 13.86
CA ASP A 177 -59.53 4.32 13.36
C ASP A 177 -60.60 5.28 13.94
N ARG A 178 -61.46 5.79 13.04
CA ARG A 178 -62.65 6.65 13.21
C ARG A 178 -62.50 8.16 12.99
#